data_AF-A0A961CAI5-F1
#
_entry.id   AF-A0A961CAI5-F1
#
_cell.length_a   1.000
_cell.length_b   1.000
_cell.length_c   1.000
_cell.angle_alpha   90.00
_cell.angle_beta   90.00
_cell.angle_gamma   90.00
#
_symmetry.space_group_name_H-M   'P 1'
#
loop_
_entity.id
_entity.type
_entity.pdbx_description
1 polymer ?
#
loop_
_entity_poly.entity_id
_entity_poly.type
_entity_poly.pdbx_seq_one_letter_code
_entity_poly.pdbx_strand_id
1 'polypeptide(L)'
;AVMMVLIAPRSAKLVEARGSRFTMLTGYVFVLAGFVAMLALWDQGTSYWAVALGYAFVGTGVGFAGTPASHSLTGSVPVQRVGMASGTADLQRDLGGAIMQSILGALLTAGYATAMTNQIGSSPESAEVTTSMQNALTKSFSSAADFATGYPTQTQDAIVNAAQQSFVQGQNWAYVAGIIAVVVGAALVFFLFPKQEAENELVASYHREDAAGLAAAG
;
A
#
# COMPACT_ATOMS: atom_id res chain seq x y z
N ALA A 1 -4.44 8.37 -8.38
CA ALA A 1 -3.83 9.67 -8.70
C ALA A 1 -4.78 10.86 -8.45
N VAL A 2 -6.00 10.88 -9.03
CA VAL A 2 -6.94 12.02 -8.92
C VAL A 2 -7.16 12.49 -7.47
N MET A 3 -7.50 11.58 -6.55
CA MET A 3 -7.73 11.94 -5.15
C MET A 3 -6.48 12.47 -4.44
N MET A 4 -5.29 11.95 -4.77
CA MET A 4 -4.04 12.44 -4.20
C MET A 4 -3.80 13.91 -4.59
N VAL A 5 -4.02 14.25 -5.87
CA VAL A 5 -3.88 15.62 -6.39
C VAL A 5 -4.88 16.58 -5.76
N LEU A 6 -6.14 16.15 -5.59
CA LEU A 6 -7.19 16.98 -4.99
C LEU A 6 -6.97 17.24 -3.49
N ILE A 7 -6.31 16.31 -2.79
CA ILE A 7 -6.12 16.37 -1.34
C ILE A 7 -4.80 17.04 -0.95
N ALA A 8 -3.77 17.01 -1.80
CA ALA A 8 -2.48 17.67 -1.55
C ALA A 8 -2.57 19.12 -1.03
N PRO A 9 -3.36 20.05 -1.63
CA PRO A 9 -3.47 21.42 -1.10
C PRO A 9 -4.20 21.50 0.25
N ARG A 10 -5.11 20.56 0.54
CA ARG A 10 -5.77 20.47 1.85
C ARG A 10 -4.81 19.91 2.91
N SER A 11 -3.95 18.99 2.51
CA SER A 11 -2.92 18.42 3.37
C SER A 11 -1.94 19.51 3.85
N ALA A 12 -1.45 20.36 2.94
CA ALA A 12 -0.57 21.49 3.29
C ALA A 12 -1.20 22.40 4.36
N LYS A 13 -2.46 22.84 4.15
CA LYS A 13 -3.19 23.66 5.14
C LYS A 13 -3.38 22.96 6.47
N LEU A 14 -3.57 21.64 6.47
CA LEU A 14 -3.76 20.85 7.69
C LEU A 14 -2.46 20.69 8.47
N VAL A 15 -1.32 20.55 7.78
CA VAL A 15 0.02 20.56 8.40
C VAL A 15 0.26 21.89 9.10
N GLU A 16 0.01 23.02 8.43
CA GLU A 16 0.17 24.35 9.03
C GLU A 16 -0.72 24.53 10.27
N ALA A 17 -1.98 24.08 10.20
CA ALA A 17 -2.95 24.31 11.27
C ALA A 17 -2.82 23.34 12.47
N ARG A 18 -2.44 22.08 12.25
CA ARG A 18 -2.49 21.01 13.28
C ARG A 18 -1.21 20.18 13.40
N GLY A 19 -0.18 20.49 12.62
CA GLY A 19 1.12 19.82 12.63
C GLY A 19 1.17 18.54 11.79
N SER A 20 2.39 18.14 11.43
CA SER A 20 2.68 17.01 10.53
C SER A 20 2.15 15.68 11.07
N ARG A 21 2.27 15.46 12.40
CA ARG A 21 1.77 14.25 13.07
C ARG A 21 0.26 14.05 12.88
N PHE A 22 -0.55 15.08 13.10
CA PHE A 22 -2.01 14.97 12.98
C PHE A 22 -2.39 14.65 11.54
N THR A 23 -1.80 15.36 10.57
CA THR A 23 -2.07 15.15 9.14
C THR A 23 -1.69 13.73 8.70
N MET A 24 -0.53 13.22 9.10
CA MET A 24 -0.13 11.84 8.79
C MET A 24 -1.13 10.82 9.36
N LEU A 25 -1.52 10.94 10.64
CA LEU A 25 -2.46 10.03 11.26
C LEU A 25 -3.83 10.04 10.57
N THR A 26 -4.32 11.22 10.13
CA THR A 26 -5.54 11.27 9.32
C THR A 26 -5.39 10.53 8.00
N GLY A 27 -4.22 10.62 7.36
CA GLY A 27 -3.89 9.84 6.18
C GLY A 27 -3.95 8.33 6.43
N TYR A 28 -3.32 7.87 7.52
CA TYR A 28 -3.36 6.45 7.92
C TYR A 28 -4.78 5.94 8.16
N VAL A 29 -5.66 6.74 8.77
CA VAL A 29 -7.08 6.37 8.96
C VAL A 29 -7.79 6.16 7.62
N PHE A 30 -7.57 7.04 6.64
CA PHE A 30 -8.17 6.88 5.31
C PHE A 30 -7.61 5.68 4.54
N VAL A 31 -6.29 5.43 4.63
CA VAL A 31 -5.70 4.23 4.02
C VAL A 31 -6.26 2.97 4.67
N LEU A 32 -6.36 2.94 6.01
CA LEU A 32 -6.96 1.83 6.76
C LEU A 32 -8.40 1.57 6.33
N ALA A 33 -9.23 2.63 6.27
CA ALA A 33 -10.60 2.53 5.78
C ALA A 33 -10.66 2.01 4.34
N GLY A 34 -9.71 2.39 3.48
CA GLY A 34 -9.57 1.87 2.13
C GLY A 34 -9.32 0.37 2.10
N PHE A 35 -8.33 -0.13 2.86
CA PHE A 35 -8.06 -1.57 2.93
C PHE A 35 -9.20 -2.37 3.57
N VAL A 36 -9.86 -1.84 4.60
CA VAL A 36 -11.05 -2.47 5.21
C VAL A 36 -12.21 -2.52 4.20
N ALA A 37 -12.43 -1.45 3.44
CA ALA A 37 -13.44 -1.42 2.39
C ALA A 37 -13.13 -2.43 1.28
N MET A 38 -11.87 -2.56 0.87
CA MET A 38 -11.44 -3.58 -0.09
C MET A 38 -11.71 -4.99 0.45
N LEU A 39 -11.32 -5.26 1.70
CA LEU A 39 -11.54 -6.56 2.34
C LEU A 39 -13.03 -6.91 2.50
N ALA A 40 -13.89 -5.93 2.78
CA ALA A 40 -15.30 -6.15 3.06
C ALA A 40 -16.21 -6.12 1.82
N LEU A 41 -15.83 -5.35 0.79
CA LEU A 41 -16.70 -5.09 -0.37
C LEU A 41 -16.24 -5.77 -1.65
N TRP A 42 -15.00 -6.26 -1.74
CA TRP A 42 -14.48 -6.84 -2.98
C TRP A 42 -14.64 -8.36 -3.00
N ASP A 43 -15.65 -8.79 -3.74
CA ASP A 43 -15.94 -10.18 -4.08
C ASP A 43 -16.08 -10.37 -5.62
N GLN A 44 -16.30 -11.60 -6.07
CA GLN A 44 -16.58 -11.93 -7.46
C GLN A 44 -17.84 -11.20 -7.94
N GLY A 45 -17.71 -10.37 -8.98
CA GLY A 45 -18.82 -9.57 -9.52
C GLY A 45 -19.02 -8.19 -8.85
N THR A 46 -18.05 -7.73 -8.06
CA THR A 46 -18.10 -6.40 -7.43
C THR A 46 -18.34 -5.28 -8.45
N SER A 47 -19.28 -4.40 -8.14
CA SER A 47 -19.56 -3.25 -8.98
C SER A 47 -18.39 -2.25 -8.99
N TYR A 48 -18.17 -1.62 -10.14
CA TYR A 48 -17.08 -0.66 -10.35
C TYR A 48 -17.04 0.46 -9.30
N TRP A 49 -18.20 0.87 -8.77
CA TRP A 49 -18.28 1.93 -7.76
C TRP A 49 -17.58 1.54 -6.44
N ALA A 50 -17.67 0.27 -6.01
CA ALA A 50 -17.07 -0.20 -4.76
C ALA A 50 -15.55 -0.30 -4.89
N VAL A 51 -15.06 -0.67 -6.08
CA VAL A 51 -13.63 -0.62 -6.44
C VAL A 51 -13.13 0.83 -6.42
N ALA A 52 -13.87 1.73 -7.08
CA ALA A 52 -13.54 3.14 -7.11
C ALA A 52 -13.50 3.77 -5.71
N LEU A 53 -14.44 3.39 -4.82
CA LEU A 53 -14.48 3.87 -3.45
C LEU A 53 -13.25 3.43 -2.63
N GLY A 54 -12.86 2.15 -2.73
CA GLY A 54 -11.65 1.64 -2.07
C GLY A 54 -10.39 2.41 -2.49
N TYR A 55 -10.20 2.59 -3.80
CA TYR A 55 -9.09 3.38 -4.32
C TYR A 55 -9.18 4.88 -4.00
N ALA A 56 -10.39 5.43 -3.89
CA ALA A 56 -10.58 6.81 -3.48
C ALA A 56 -10.12 7.04 -2.04
N PHE A 57 -10.43 6.12 -1.12
CA PHE A 57 -9.95 6.17 0.25
C PHE A 57 -8.43 6.04 0.36
N VAL A 58 -7.83 5.06 -0.32
CA VAL A 58 -6.37 4.91 -0.37
C VAL A 58 -5.71 6.15 -0.96
N GLY A 59 -6.22 6.67 -2.08
CA GLY A 59 -5.69 7.87 -2.71
C GLY A 59 -5.81 9.13 -1.84
N THR A 60 -6.90 9.24 -1.08
CA THR A 60 -7.09 10.34 -0.11
C THR A 60 -6.10 10.23 1.03
N GLY A 61 -5.93 9.04 1.59
CA GLY A 61 -5.00 8.81 2.69
C GLY A 61 -3.54 9.06 2.31
N VAL A 62 -3.12 8.59 1.13
CA VAL A 62 -1.79 8.88 0.58
C VAL A 62 -1.61 10.37 0.29
N GLY A 63 -2.66 11.06 -0.19
CA GLY A 63 -2.62 12.52 -0.39
C GLY A 63 -2.38 13.29 0.91
N PHE A 64 -2.97 12.85 2.02
CA PHE A 64 -2.71 13.43 3.34
C PHE A 64 -1.30 13.08 3.86
N ALA A 65 -0.85 11.83 3.70
CA ALA A 65 0.46 11.41 4.22
C ALA A 65 1.66 11.95 3.40
N GLY A 66 1.48 12.21 2.10
CA GLY A 66 2.56 12.60 1.20
C GLY A 66 3.12 14.01 1.46
N THR A 67 2.26 15.00 1.69
CA THR A 67 2.67 16.41 1.84
C THR A 67 3.49 16.70 3.11
N PRO A 68 3.14 16.18 4.31
CA PRO A 68 3.97 16.33 5.50
C PRO A 68 5.32 15.64 5.36
N ALA A 69 5.36 14.46 4.74
CA ALA A 69 6.61 13.72 4.54
C ALA A 69 7.62 14.52 3.72
N SER A 70 7.17 15.16 2.63
CA SER A 70 8.02 16.05 1.84
C SER A 70 8.40 17.33 2.59
N HIS A 71 7.45 17.95 3.31
CA HIS A 71 7.70 19.18 4.05
C HIS A 71 8.70 19.01 5.21
N SER A 72 8.55 17.95 6.01
CA SER A 72 9.52 17.62 7.07
C SER A 72 10.90 17.35 6.49
N LEU A 73 11.01 16.77 5.30
CA LEU A 73 12.29 16.48 4.66
C LEU A 73 13.04 17.72 4.21
N THR A 74 12.34 18.70 3.65
CA THR A 74 12.96 19.95 3.20
C THR A 74 13.19 20.93 4.35
N GLY A 75 12.40 20.86 5.42
CA GLY A 75 12.49 21.76 6.58
C GLY A 75 13.48 21.33 7.67
N SER A 76 13.90 20.05 7.70
CA SER A 76 14.70 19.48 8.81
C SER A 76 16.19 19.36 8.52
N VAL A 77 16.72 20.05 7.50
CA VAL A 77 18.13 19.90 7.09
C VAL A 77 18.68 21.23 6.56
N PRO A 78 19.90 21.63 6.96
CA PRO A 78 20.60 22.78 6.38
C PRO A 78 20.67 22.71 4.86
N VAL A 79 20.55 23.84 4.18
CA VAL A 79 20.40 23.95 2.71
C VAL A 79 21.49 23.17 1.96
N GLN A 80 22.71 23.13 2.49
CA GLN A 80 23.87 22.46 1.89
C GLN A 80 23.77 20.93 1.92
N ARG A 81 22.87 20.36 2.73
CA ARG A 81 22.68 18.91 2.93
C ARG A 81 21.32 18.41 2.45
N VAL A 82 20.42 19.29 2.03
CA VAL A 82 19.07 18.95 1.55
C VAL A 82 19.10 17.92 0.41
N GLY A 83 20.05 18.03 -0.52
CA GLY A 83 20.21 17.06 -1.62
C GLY A 83 20.56 15.65 -1.14
N MET A 84 21.44 15.51 -0.14
CA MET A 84 21.77 14.20 0.43
C MET A 84 20.60 13.63 1.22
N ALA A 85 19.89 14.46 2.00
CA ALA A 85 18.73 14.03 2.77
C ALA A 85 17.59 13.56 1.86
N SER A 86 17.25 14.31 0.81
CA SER A 86 16.25 13.90 -0.19
C SER A 86 16.62 12.58 -0.84
N GLY A 87 17.87 12.44 -1.31
CA GLY A 87 18.33 11.21 -1.92
C GLY A 87 18.21 9.99 -1.00
N THR A 88 18.57 10.13 0.28
CA THR A 88 18.41 9.04 1.26
C THR A 88 16.95 8.70 1.54
N ALA A 89 16.07 9.69 1.60
CA ALA A 89 14.65 9.47 1.83
C ALA A 89 13.95 8.83 0.64
N ASP A 90 14.28 9.26 -0.58
CA ASP A 90 13.78 8.64 -1.80
C ASP A 90 14.20 7.17 -1.88
N LEU A 91 15.47 6.88 -1.56
CA LEU A 91 15.97 5.50 -1.45
C LEU A 91 15.23 4.68 -0.39
N GLN A 92 14.97 5.24 0.79
CA GLN A 92 14.20 4.57 1.83
C GLN A 92 12.76 4.29 1.39
N ARG A 93 12.13 5.24 0.69
CA ARG A 93 10.77 5.11 0.17
C ARG A 93 10.69 4.06 -0.91
N ASP A 94 11.63 4.07 -1.85
CA ASP A 94 11.68 3.12 -2.96
C ASP A 94 12.01 1.71 -2.47
N LEU A 95 12.95 1.59 -1.53
CA LEU A 95 13.28 0.32 -0.88
C LEU A 95 12.09 -0.23 -0.08
N GLY A 96 11.46 0.61 0.75
CA GLY A 96 10.28 0.23 1.52
C GLY A 96 9.11 -0.17 0.62
N GLY A 97 8.91 0.57 -0.48
CA GLY A 97 7.91 0.27 -1.50
C GLY A 97 8.16 -1.08 -2.17
N ALA A 98 9.40 -1.36 -2.58
CA ALA A 98 9.77 -2.62 -3.21
C ALA A 98 9.60 -3.82 -2.25
N ILE A 99 10.02 -3.67 -0.99
CA ILE A 99 9.85 -4.72 0.03
C ILE A 99 8.37 -5.01 0.26
N MET A 100 7.55 -3.98 0.48
CA MET A 100 6.11 -4.18 0.70
C MET A 100 5.41 -4.74 -0.53
N GLN A 101 5.75 -4.28 -1.73
CA GLN A 101 5.20 -4.83 -2.97
C GLN A 101 5.55 -6.32 -3.12
N SER A 102 6.78 -6.72 -2.78
CA SER A 102 7.20 -8.12 -2.80
C SER A 102 6.43 -8.96 -1.78
N ILE A 103 6.30 -8.50 -0.53
CA ILE A 103 5.56 -9.20 0.52
C ILE A 103 4.09 -9.38 0.13
N LEU A 104 3.42 -8.30 -0.31
CA LEU A 104 2.00 -8.36 -0.69
C LEU A 104 1.78 -9.28 -1.91
N GLY A 105 2.69 -9.25 -2.89
CA GLY A 105 2.65 -10.15 -4.05
C GLY A 105 2.86 -11.62 -3.66
N ALA A 106 3.78 -11.89 -2.74
CA ALA A 106 4.02 -13.23 -2.23
C ALA A 106 2.81 -13.76 -1.45
N LEU A 107 2.19 -12.93 -0.59
CA LEU A 107 0.99 -13.30 0.15
C LEU A 107 -0.22 -13.54 -0.76
N LEU A 108 -0.42 -12.70 -1.78
CA LEU A 108 -1.44 -12.90 -2.79
C LEU A 108 -1.23 -14.24 -3.51
N THR A 109 -0.01 -14.53 -3.94
CA THR A 109 0.34 -15.76 -4.67
C THR A 109 0.15 -16.99 -3.76
N ALA A 110 0.60 -16.93 -2.52
CA ALA A 110 0.45 -18.02 -1.55
C ALA A 110 -1.03 -18.26 -1.18
N GLY A 111 -1.79 -17.19 -0.96
CA GLY A 111 -3.22 -17.26 -0.69
C GLY A 111 -3.99 -17.84 -1.88
N TYR A 112 -3.67 -17.42 -3.10
CA TYR A 112 -4.23 -17.98 -4.34
C TYR A 112 -3.93 -19.47 -4.47
N ALA A 113 -2.66 -19.88 -4.32
CA ALA A 113 -2.25 -21.28 -4.43
C ALA A 113 -2.93 -22.17 -3.38
N THR A 114 -3.10 -21.65 -2.16
CA THR A 114 -3.81 -22.35 -1.08
C THR A 114 -5.29 -22.51 -1.40
N ALA A 115 -5.95 -21.42 -1.82
CA ALA A 115 -7.36 -21.45 -2.19
C ALA A 115 -7.61 -22.39 -3.37
N MET A 116 -6.77 -22.33 -4.40
CA MET A 116 -6.89 -23.18 -5.59
C MET A 116 -6.64 -24.65 -5.26
N THR A 117 -5.66 -24.96 -4.41
CA THR A 117 -5.42 -26.32 -3.91
C THR A 117 -6.64 -26.87 -3.15
N ASN A 118 -7.27 -26.04 -2.32
CA ASN A 118 -8.47 -26.43 -1.59
C ASN A 118 -9.64 -26.69 -2.54
N GLN A 119 -9.83 -25.85 -3.57
CA GLN A 119 -10.86 -26.07 -4.58
C GLN A 119 -10.65 -27.38 -5.33
N ILE A 120 -9.42 -27.64 -5.79
CA ILE A 120 -9.03 -28.90 -6.44
C ILE A 120 -9.32 -30.10 -5.53
N GLY A 121 -8.91 -30.04 -4.26
CA GLY A 121 -9.13 -31.13 -3.30
C GLY A 121 -10.59 -31.39 -2.95
N SER A 122 -11.45 -30.37 -3.05
CA SER A 122 -12.90 -30.49 -2.86
C SER A 122 -13.67 -30.92 -4.12
N SER A 123 -13.00 -30.99 -5.28
CA SER A 123 -13.63 -31.39 -6.53
C SER A 123 -13.88 -32.91 -6.57
N PRO A 124 -15.02 -33.36 -7.14
CA PRO A 124 -15.26 -34.78 -7.44
C PRO A 124 -14.17 -35.43 -8.29
N GLU A 125 -13.48 -34.63 -9.12
CA GLU A 125 -12.43 -35.07 -10.05
C GLU A 125 -11.03 -34.97 -9.45
N SER A 126 -10.91 -34.68 -8.14
CA SER A 126 -9.63 -34.51 -7.44
C SER A 126 -8.65 -35.67 -7.64
N ALA A 127 -9.16 -36.89 -7.79
CA ALA A 127 -8.35 -38.09 -8.05
C ALA A 127 -7.71 -38.13 -9.45
N GLU A 128 -8.23 -37.38 -10.41
CA GLU A 128 -7.74 -37.31 -11.79
C GLU A 128 -6.75 -36.15 -12.00
N VAL A 129 -6.64 -35.24 -11.03
CA VAL A 129 -5.74 -34.08 -11.10
C VAL A 129 -4.30 -34.51 -10.83
N THR A 130 -3.49 -34.51 -11.89
CA THR A 130 -2.05 -34.79 -11.78
C THR A 130 -1.31 -33.65 -11.06
N THR A 131 -0.15 -33.95 -10.48
CA THR A 131 0.72 -32.96 -9.85
C THR A 131 1.12 -31.84 -10.82
N SER A 132 1.34 -32.16 -12.10
CA SER A 132 1.66 -31.16 -13.13
C SER A 132 0.49 -30.21 -13.39
N MET A 133 -0.74 -30.72 -13.41
CA MET A 133 -1.95 -29.91 -13.54
C MET A 133 -2.15 -29.00 -12.33
N GLN A 134 -2.01 -29.55 -11.12
CA GLN A 134 -2.09 -28.75 -9.90
C GLN A 134 -1.04 -27.63 -9.89
N ASN A 135 0.21 -27.92 -10.27
CA ASN A 135 1.27 -26.92 -10.36
C ASN A 135 0.94 -25.82 -11.39
N ALA A 136 0.36 -26.16 -12.55
CA ALA A 136 -0.05 -25.18 -13.54
C ALA A 136 -1.20 -24.28 -13.04
N LEU A 137 -2.17 -24.86 -12.32
CA LEU A 137 -3.35 -24.16 -11.81
C LEU A 137 -3.03 -23.26 -10.61
N THR A 138 -2.11 -23.67 -9.74
CA THR A 138 -1.75 -22.95 -8.49
C THR A 138 -0.70 -21.87 -8.70
N LYS A 139 0.02 -21.87 -9.82
CA LYS A 139 1.11 -20.92 -10.09
C LYS A 139 0.66 -19.46 -10.13
N SER A 140 -0.41 -19.17 -10.85
CA SER A 140 -1.04 -17.85 -10.91
C SER A 140 -2.38 -17.93 -11.62
N PHE A 141 -3.21 -16.89 -11.46
CA PHE A 141 -4.45 -16.74 -12.22
C PHE A 141 -4.22 -16.83 -13.74
N SER A 142 -3.19 -16.13 -14.26
CA SER A 142 -2.85 -16.16 -15.69
C SER A 142 -2.46 -17.58 -16.13
N SER A 143 -1.65 -18.28 -15.34
CA SER A 143 -1.24 -19.65 -15.64
C SER A 143 -2.43 -20.61 -15.69
N ALA A 144 -3.39 -20.45 -14.78
CA ALA A 144 -4.62 -21.24 -14.80
C ALA A 144 -5.52 -20.91 -16.00
N ALA A 145 -5.65 -19.63 -16.35
CA ALA A 145 -6.41 -19.19 -17.52
C ALA A 145 -5.80 -19.69 -18.83
N ASP A 146 -4.47 -19.63 -18.96
CA ASP A 146 -3.74 -20.17 -20.11
C ASP A 146 -3.91 -21.69 -20.21
N PHE A 147 -3.81 -22.39 -19.07
CA PHE A 147 -4.05 -23.83 -19.00
C PHE A 147 -5.48 -24.22 -19.42
N ALA A 148 -6.47 -23.40 -19.05
CA ALA A 148 -7.88 -23.62 -19.36
C ALA A 148 -8.17 -23.62 -20.88
N THR A 149 -7.37 -22.90 -21.68
CA THR A 149 -7.57 -22.82 -23.15
C THR A 149 -7.40 -24.15 -23.89
N GLY A 150 -6.73 -25.13 -23.27
CA GLY A 150 -6.56 -26.48 -23.82
C GLY A 150 -7.79 -27.38 -23.68
N TYR A 151 -8.86 -26.90 -23.03
CA TYR A 151 -10.04 -27.69 -22.68
C TYR A 151 -11.32 -27.19 -23.38
N PRO A 152 -12.38 -28.02 -23.44
CA PRO A 152 -13.69 -27.57 -23.90
C PRO A 152 -14.22 -26.39 -23.07
N THR A 153 -15.06 -25.55 -23.69
CA THR A 153 -15.54 -24.28 -23.10
C THR A 153 -16.14 -24.45 -21.71
N GLN A 154 -16.86 -25.54 -21.46
CA GLN A 154 -17.48 -25.82 -20.16
C GLN A 154 -16.45 -26.04 -19.04
N THR A 155 -15.38 -26.78 -19.32
CA THR A 155 -14.27 -27.01 -18.38
C THR A 155 -13.39 -25.76 -18.26
N GLN A 156 -13.20 -25.04 -19.36
CA GLN A 156 -12.48 -23.77 -19.37
C GLN A 156 -13.15 -22.77 -18.42
N ASP A 157 -14.47 -22.57 -18.52
CA ASP A 157 -15.23 -21.66 -17.67
C ASP A 157 -15.15 -22.07 -16.19
N ALA A 158 -15.21 -23.38 -15.90
CA ALA A 158 -15.04 -23.90 -14.55
C ALA A 158 -13.65 -23.58 -13.97
N ILE A 159 -12.57 -23.80 -14.73
CA ILE A 159 -11.21 -23.49 -14.30
C ILE A 159 -11.03 -21.98 -14.07
N VAL A 160 -11.51 -21.15 -14.99
CA VAL A 160 -11.40 -19.69 -14.88
C VAL A 160 -12.20 -19.18 -13.69
N ASN A 161 -13.41 -19.71 -13.45
CA ASN A 161 -14.23 -19.34 -12.30
C ASN A 161 -13.56 -19.73 -10.97
N ALA A 162 -13.02 -20.95 -10.89
CA ALA A 162 -12.26 -21.43 -9.73
C ALA A 162 -11.02 -20.56 -9.47
N ALA A 163 -10.30 -20.17 -10.54
CA ALA A 163 -9.15 -19.29 -10.45
C ALA A 163 -9.56 -17.87 -9.99
N GLN A 164 -10.68 -17.32 -10.48
CA GLN A 164 -11.19 -16.02 -10.02
C GLN A 164 -11.54 -16.04 -8.53
N GLN A 165 -12.27 -17.05 -8.07
CA GLN A 165 -12.60 -17.20 -6.66
C GLN A 165 -11.36 -17.37 -5.78
N SER A 166 -10.42 -18.21 -6.22
CA SER A 166 -9.14 -18.41 -5.52
C SER A 166 -8.32 -17.12 -5.45
N PHE A 167 -8.39 -16.27 -6.48
CA PHE A 167 -7.73 -14.97 -6.50
C PHE A 167 -8.38 -13.99 -5.51
N VAL A 168 -9.72 -13.93 -5.49
CA VAL A 168 -10.49 -13.12 -4.54
C VAL A 168 -10.25 -13.57 -3.09
N GLN A 169 -10.04 -14.87 -2.86
CA GLN A 169 -9.67 -15.37 -1.54
C GLN A 169 -8.21 -15.06 -1.20
N GLY A 170 -7.31 -15.16 -2.18
CA GLY A 170 -5.88 -14.86 -2.03
C GLY A 170 -5.60 -13.39 -1.72
N GLN A 171 -6.32 -12.45 -2.35
CA GLN A 171 -6.16 -11.02 -2.08
C GLN A 171 -6.51 -10.64 -0.62
N ASN A 172 -7.37 -11.41 0.06
CA ASN A 172 -7.69 -11.14 1.47
C ASN A 172 -6.44 -11.23 2.37
N TRP A 173 -5.52 -12.14 2.07
CA TRP A 173 -4.24 -12.23 2.78
C TRP A 173 -3.41 -10.97 2.59
N ALA A 174 -3.35 -10.47 1.35
CA ALA A 174 -2.67 -9.22 1.03
C ALA A 174 -3.32 -8.01 1.72
N TYR A 175 -4.66 -7.95 1.76
CA TYR A 175 -5.37 -6.86 2.45
C TYR A 175 -5.16 -6.88 3.95
N VAL A 176 -5.22 -8.05 4.59
CA VAL A 176 -4.94 -8.19 6.03
C VAL A 176 -3.51 -7.76 6.34
N ALA A 177 -2.52 -8.18 5.53
CA ALA A 177 -1.15 -7.72 5.70
C ALA A 177 -1.00 -6.21 5.49
N GLY A 178 -1.70 -5.64 4.51
CA GLY A 178 -1.78 -4.19 4.31
C GLY A 178 -2.36 -3.45 5.51
N ILE A 179 -3.44 -3.97 6.10
CA ILE A 179 -4.05 -3.43 7.34
C ILE A 179 -3.03 -3.45 8.48
N ILE A 180 -2.33 -4.58 8.70
CA ILE A 180 -1.31 -4.70 9.74
C ILE A 180 -0.19 -3.68 9.52
N ALA A 181 0.31 -3.57 8.28
CA ALA A 181 1.37 -2.61 7.94
C ALA A 181 0.95 -1.15 8.21
N VAL A 182 -0.29 -0.80 7.85
CA VAL A 182 -0.86 0.55 8.09
C VAL A 182 -1.03 0.81 9.58
N VAL A 183 -1.52 -0.16 10.37
CA VAL A 183 -1.66 -0.02 11.83
C VAL A 183 -0.30 0.13 12.50
N VAL A 184 0.70 -0.66 12.11
CA VAL A 184 2.07 -0.54 12.62
C VAL A 184 2.66 0.82 12.26
N GLY A 185 2.52 1.27 11.01
CA GLY A 185 2.97 2.59 10.58
C GLY A 185 2.30 3.73 11.36
N ALA A 186 0.98 3.64 11.57
CA ALA A 186 0.23 4.60 12.37
C ALA A 186 0.70 4.63 13.83
N ALA A 187 0.97 3.45 14.43
CA ALA A 187 1.50 3.35 15.78
C ALA A 187 2.91 3.96 15.88
N LEU A 188 3.79 3.68 14.92
CA LEU A 188 5.13 4.27 14.87
C LEU A 188 5.05 5.80 14.77
N VAL A 189 4.20 6.35 13.89
CA VAL A 189 4.00 7.80 13.81
C VAL A 189 3.41 8.35 15.10
N PHE A 190 2.48 7.65 15.73
CA PHE A 190 1.86 8.09 16.98
C PHE A 190 2.86 8.11 18.16
N PHE A 191 3.75 7.13 18.26
CA PHE A 191 4.67 7.01 19.41
C PHE A 191 6.03 7.67 19.17
N LEU A 192 6.59 7.61 17.97
CA LEU A 192 7.95 8.06 17.68
C LEU A 192 8.00 9.43 16.98
N PHE A 193 6.95 9.87 16.28
CA PHE A 193 7.01 11.16 15.57
C PHE A 193 6.85 12.34 16.54
N PRO A 194 7.75 13.35 16.47
CA PRO A 194 7.72 14.51 17.36
C PRO A 194 6.40 15.28 17.25
N LYS A 195 5.99 15.88 18.37
CA LYS A 195 4.82 16.77 18.41
C LYS A 195 5.15 18.10 17.72
N GLN A 196 4.11 18.83 17.30
CA GLN A 196 4.23 20.08 16.55
C GLN A 196 5.20 21.11 17.19
N GLU A 197 5.18 21.24 18.51
CA GLU A 197 6.07 22.16 19.24
C GLU A 197 7.55 21.78 19.08
N ALA A 198 7.88 20.49 19.23
CA ALA A 198 9.24 19.99 19.05
C ALA A 198 9.70 20.05 17.59
N GLU A 199 8.77 19.85 16.63
CA GLU A 199 9.05 20.03 15.20
C GLU A 199 9.44 21.50 14.90
N ASN A 200 8.69 22.46 15.44
CA ASN A 200 8.98 23.89 15.25
C ASN A 200 10.31 24.31 15.89
N GLU A 201 10.64 23.80 17.08
CA GLU A 201 11.92 24.08 17.74
C GLU A 201 13.12 23.52 16.94
N LEU A 202 12.96 22.33 16.35
CA LEU A 202 14.00 21.71 15.53
C LEU A 202 14.25 22.52 14.25
N VAL A 203 13.20 22.91 13.53
CA VAL A 203 13.30 23.77 12.35
C VAL A 203 13.93 25.12 12.68
N ALA A 204 13.55 25.73 13.82
CA ALA A 204 14.15 26.98 14.28
C ALA A 204 15.64 26.84 14.67
N SER A 205 16.09 25.64 15.07
CA SER A 205 17.51 25.36 15.31
C SER A 205 18.33 25.35 14.01
N TYR A 206 17.80 24.74 12.94
CA TYR A 206 18.47 24.68 11.64
C TYR A 206 18.58 26.07 10.99
N HIS A 207 17.52 26.89 11.08
CA HIS A 207 17.59 28.27 10.57
C HIS A 207 18.65 29.12 11.28
N ARG A 208 18.89 28.87 12.58
CA ARG A 208 19.97 29.55 13.32
C ARG A 208 21.35 29.09 12.87
N GLU A 209 21.51 27.79 12.58
CA GLU A 209 22.77 27.23 12.07
C GLU A 209 23.11 27.75 10.67
N ASP A 210 22.12 27.82 9.77
CA ASP A 210 22.26 28.41 8.44
C ASP A 210 22.63 29.90 8.50
N ALA A 211 21.97 30.67 9.36
CA ALA A 211 22.26 32.10 9.54
C ALA A 211 23.67 32.34 10.08
N ALA A 212 24.13 31.50 11.02
CA ALA A 212 25.49 31.57 11.56
C ALA A 212 26.55 31.21 10.51
N GLY A 213 26.29 30.19 9.68
CA GLY A 213 27.20 29.79 8.59
C GLY A 213 27.35 30.88 7.52
N LEU A 214 26.26 31.56 7.15
CA LEU A 214 26.28 32.70 6.22
C LEU A 214 27.07 33.89 6.77
N ALA A 215 26.89 34.21 8.06
CA ALA A 215 27.59 35.30 8.72
C ALA A 215 29.10 35.04 8.88
N ALA A 216 29.53 33.78 8.98
CA ALA A 216 30.95 33.41 9.04
C ALA A 216 31.65 33.38 7.67
N ALA A 217 30.88 33.38 6.57
CA ALA A 217 31.39 33.32 5.21
C ALA A 217 31.48 34.68 4.50
N GLY A 218 30.94 35.74 5.09
CA GLY A 218 30.99 37.13 4.59
C GLY A 218 31.98 37.98 5.36
#